data_AF-V5RSF5-F1
#
_entry.id   AF-V5RSF5-F1
#
_cell.length_a   1.000
_cell.length_b   1.000
_cell.length_c   1.000
_cell.angle_alpha   90.00
_cell.angle_beta   90.00
_cell.angle_gamma   90.00
#
_symmetry.space_group_name_H-M   'P 1'
#
loop_
_entity.id
_entity.type
_entity.pdbx_description
1 polymer ?
#
loop_
_entity_poly.entity_id
_entity_poly.type
_entity_poly.pdbx_seq_one_letter_code
_entity_poly.pdbx_strand_id
1 'polypeptide(L)'
;EAFLSWLANERKVSVSTHRQALAALLFFYGKVLCTDLPWLQEIGRPRPSRRLPVVLTPDEVVRILGFLEGEHRLFAQLLYGTGMRISEGLQLRVKD
;
A
#
# COMPACT_ATOMS: atom_id res chain seq x y z
N GLU A 1 16.18 -4.92 19.05
CA GLU A 1 14.70 -5.00 19.20
C GLU A 1 14.02 -3.70 19.65
N ALA A 2 14.63 -2.88 20.51
CA ALA A 2 14.00 -1.68 21.11
C ALA A 2 13.20 -0.79 20.15
N PHE A 3 13.70 -0.49 18.94
CA PHE A 3 12.98 0.32 17.96
C PHE A 3 11.65 -0.30 17.49
N LEU A 4 11.64 -1.60 17.23
CA LEU A 4 10.44 -2.31 16.78
C LEU A 4 9.42 -2.43 17.93
N SER A 5 9.91 -2.69 19.15
CA SER A 5 9.08 -2.69 20.37
C SER A 5 8.47 -1.31 20.65
N TRP A 6 9.25 -0.24 20.48
CA TRP A 6 8.80 1.15 20.59
C TRP A 6 7.69 1.47 19.57
N LEU A 7 7.88 1.05 18.32
CA LEU A 7 6.86 1.21 17.28
C LEU A 7 5.54 0.52 17.65
N ALA A 8 5.61 -0.71 18.19
CA ALA A 8 4.43 -1.47 18.56
C ALA A 8 3.74 -0.94 19.82
N ASN A 9 4.50 -0.69 20.89
CA ASN A 9 3.94 -0.44 22.22
C ASN A 9 3.63 1.04 22.47
N GLU A 10 4.52 1.93 22.03
CA GLU A 10 4.41 3.36 22.34
C GLU A 10 3.72 4.10 21.20
N ARG A 11 4.17 3.85 19.97
CA ARG A 11 3.59 4.48 18.77
C ARG A 11 2.32 3.81 18.27
N LYS A 12 2.01 2.61 18.78
CA LYS A 12 0.82 1.82 18.44
C LYS A 12 0.59 1.73 16.93
N VAL A 13 1.67 1.57 16.17
CA VAL A 13 1.58 1.54 14.70
C VAL A 13 0.82 0.30 14.23
N SER A 14 0.25 0.38 13.04
CA SER A 14 -0.39 -0.78 12.44
C SER A 14 0.59 -1.94 12.24
N VAL A 15 0.06 -3.16 12.19
CA VAL A 15 0.81 -4.37 11.81
C VAL A 15 1.56 -4.19 10.48
N SER A 16 0.93 -3.55 9.50
CA SER A 16 1.56 -3.29 8.20
C SER A 16 2.79 -2.38 8.33
N THR A 17 2.70 -1.34 9.16
CA THR A 17 3.79 -0.40 9.41
C THR A 17 4.96 -1.09 10.13
N HIS A 18 4.67 -1.89 11.16
CA HIS A 18 5.70 -2.66 11.87
C HIS A 18 6.41 -3.65 10.93
N ARG A 19 5.66 -4.35 10.07
CA ARG A 19 6.24 -5.26 9.07
C ARG A 19 7.12 -4.55 8.06
N GLN A 20 6.73 -3.35 7.63
CA GLN A 20 7.54 -2.54 6.73
C GLN A 20 8.85 -2.10 7.39
N ALA A 21 8.81 -1.68 8.66
CA ALA A 21 10.00 -1.34 9.43
C ALA A 21 10.95 -2.54 9.60
N LEU A 22 10.41 -3.72 9.92
CA LEU A 22 11.20 -4.95 10.00
C LEU A 22 11.85 -5.30 8.66
N ALA A 23 11.10 -5.20 7.55
CA ALA A 23 11.63 -5.45 6.21
C ALA A 23 12.76 -4.47 5.84
N ALA A 24 12.62 -3.19 6.20
CA ALA A 24 13.66 -2.19 5.99
C ALA A 24 14.94 -2.51 6.77
N LEU A 25 14.83 -2.93 8.03
CA LEU A 25 15.99 -3.34 8.84
C LEU A 25 16.68 -4.59 8.27
N LEU A 26 15.90 -5.60 7.89
CA LEU A 26 16.44 -6.82 7.27
C LEU A 26 17.19 -6.49 5.97
N PHE A 27 16.64 -5.60 5.14
CA PHE A 27 17.28 -5.13 3.92
C PHE A 27 18.56 -4.34 4.22
N PHE A 28 18.49 -3.38 5.15
CA PHE A 28 19.63 -2.53 5.49
C PHE A 28 20.80 -3.34 6.02
N TYR A 29 20.59 -4.19 7.03
CA TYR A 29 21.68 -4.99 7.58
C TYR A 29 22.16 -6.06 6.60
N GLY A 30 21.26 -6.77 5.93
CA GLY A 30 21.65 -7.89 5.07
C GLY A 30 22.20 -7.48 3.69
N LYS A 31 21.72 -6.39 3.09
CA LYS A 31 22.06 -5.99 1.72
C LYS A 31 22.93 -4.74 1.64
N VAL A 32 22.80 -3.81 2.58
CA VAL A 32 23.59 -2.58 2.57
C VAL A 32 24.86 -2.75 3.41
N LEU A 33 24.72 -3.28 4.63
CA LEU A 33 25.84 -3.47 5.56
C LEU A 33 26.49 -4.85 5.49
N CYS A 34 25.93 -5.78 4.71
CA CYS A 34 26.42 -7.16 4.60
C CYS A 34 26.66 -7.85 5.96
N THR A 35 25.81 -7.55 6.95
CA THR A 35 25.90 -8.05 8.32
C THR A 35 24.72 -8.98 8.58
N ASP A 36 24.99 -10.18 9.10
CA ASP A 36 23.95 -11.13 9.46
C ASP A 36 23.42 -10.85 10.88
N LEU A 37 22.10 -10.84 11.02
CA LEU A 37 21.40 -10.66 12.29
C LEU A 37 20.34 -11.75 12.44
N PRO A 38 20.73 -12.97 12.85
CA PRO A 38 19.82 -14.12 12.92
C PRO A 38 18.55 -13.85 13.76
N TRP A 39 18.70 -13.17 14.91
CA TRP A 39 17.59 -12.80 15.81
C TRP A 39 16.54 -11.91 15.14
N LEU A 40 16.90 -11.12 14.13
CA LEU A 40 15.97 -10.21 13.45
C LEU A 40 14.95 -10.99 12.60
N GLN A 41 15.32 -12.17 12.14
CA GLN A 41 14.41 -13.08 11.41
C GLN A 41 13.42 -13.80 12.34
N GLU A 42 13.77 -13.92 13.63
CA GLU A 42 12.95 -14.58 14.65
C GLU A 42 11.80 -13.68 15.14
N ILE A 43 11.86 -12.37 14.86
CA ILE A 43 10.78 -11.45 15.19
C ILE A 43 9.51 -11.84 14.43
N GLY A 44 8.50 -12.27 15.19
CA GLY A 44 7.21 -12.69 14.68
C GLY A 44 6.58 -11.63 13.77
N ARG A 45 6.23 -12.03 12.55
CA ARG A 45 5.51 -11.17 11.60
C ARG A 45 4.01 -11.25 11.91
N PRO A 46 3.37 -10.19 12.41
CA PRO A 46 1.96 -10.28 12.77
C PRO A 46 1.12 -10.51 11.52
N ARG A 47 0.12 -11.39 11.60
CA ARG A 47 -0.73 -11.74 10.44
C ARG A 47 -1.59 -10.51 10.06
N PRO A 48 -1.63 -10.12 8.78
CA PRO A 48 -2.48 -9.02 8.37
C PRO A 48 -3.93 -9.52 8.35
N SER A 49 -4.86 -8.73 8.89
CA SER A 49 -6.28 -8.97 8.69
C SER A 49 -6.64 -8.65 7.24
N ARG A 50 -7.27 -9.59 6.54
CA ARG A 50 -7.71 -9.39 5.16
C ARG A 50 -9.00 -8.57 5.18
N ARG A 51 -8.94 -7.32 4.71
CA ARG A 51 -10.14 -6.53 4.45
C ARG A 51 -10.79 -7.00 3.16
N LEU A 52 -12.10 -7.22 3.20
CA LEU A 52 -12.87 -7.47 1.99
C LEU A 52 -12.94 -6.17 1.18
N PRO A 53 -12.80 -6.23 -0.16
CA PRO A 53 -12.99 -5.06 -0.99
C PRO A 53 -14.44 -4.58 -0.85
N VAL A 54 -14.61 -3.29 -0.58
CA VAL A 54 -15.91 -2.62 -0.68
C VAL A 54 -16.00 -2.05 -2.09
N VAL A 55 -17.04 -2.47 -2.82
CA VAL A 55 -17.29 -2.02 -4.19
C VAL A 55 -18.49 -1.08 -4.22
N LEU A 56 -18.41 -0.09 -5.10
CA LEU A 56 -19.52 0.83 -5.35
C LEU A 56 -20.53 0.17 -6.28
N THR A 57 -21.80 0.47 -6.07
CA THR A 57 -22.88 0.14 -6.99
C THR A 57 -22.76 0.99 -8.27
N PRO A 58 -23.33 0.54 -9.41
CA PRO A 58 -23.34 1.34 -10.64
C PRO A 58 -23.92 2.74 -10.43
N ASP A 59 -24.97 2.89 -9.63
CA ASP A 59 -25.59 4.19 -9.35
C ASP A 59 -24.66 5.11 -8.53
N GLU A 60 -23.92 4.57 -7.57
CA GLU A 60 -22.91 5.33 -6.82
C GLU A 60 -21.79 5.82 -7.74
N VAL A 61 -21.33 4.98 -8.67
CA VAL A 61 -20.32 5.36 -9.65
C VAL A 61 -20.83 6.47 -10.56
N VAL A 62 -22.05 6.35 -11.09
CA VAL A 62 -22.67 7.38 -11.94
C VAL A 62 -22.75 8.72 -11.20
N ARG A 63 -23.18 8.71 -9.93
CA ARG A 63 -23.23 9.93 -9.10
C ARG A 63 -21.85 10.55 -8.93
N ILE A 64 -20.84 9.77 -8.55
CA ILE A 64 -19.48 10.26 -8.33
C ILE A 64 -18.90 10.86 -9.62
N LEU A 65 -19.02 10.15 -10.75
CA LEU A 65 -18.53 10.64 -12.04
C LEU A 65 -19.28 11.90 -12.50
N GLY A 66 -20.54 12.08 -12.09
CA GLY A 66 -21.33 13.28 -12.34
C GLY A 66 -20.85 14.54 -11.61
N PHE A 67 -20.11 14.39 -10.51
CA PHE A 67 -19.51 15.51 -9.76
C PHE A 67 -18.09 15.88 -10.23
N LEU A 68 -17.51 15.11 -11.16
CA LEU A 68 -16.18 15.36 -11.70
C LEU A 68 -16.29 16.11 -13.03
N GLU A 69 -15.29 16.93 -13.32
CA GLU A 69 -15.21 17.71 -14.55
C GLU A 69 -13.85 17.56 -15.23
N GLY A 70 -13.79 17.90 -16.53
CA GLY A 70 -12.57 17.94 -17.32
C GLY A 70 -11.74 16.65 -17.25
N GLU A 71 -10.43 16.82 -17.03
CA GLU A 71 -9.44 15.74 -16.99
C GLU A 71 -9.70 14.74 -15.86
N HIS A 72 -10.20 15.19 -14.71
CA HIS A 72 -10.51 14.29 -13.58
C HIS A 72 -11.66 13.34 -13.90
N ARG A 73 -12.69 13.82 -14.61
CA ARG A 73 -13.79 12.96 -15.06
C ARG A 73 -13.31 11.93 -16.08
N LEU A 74 -12.53 12.36 -17.07
CA LEU A 74 -11.95 11.47 -18.07
C LEU A 74 -11.07 10.39 -17.42
N PHE A 75 -10.19 10.79 -16.49
CA PHE A 75 -9.30 9.87 -15.81
C PHE A 75 -10.06 8.87 -14.93
N ALA A 76 -11.06 9.33 -14.17
CA ALA A 76 -11.90 8.44 -13.35
C ALA A 76 -12.71 7.45 -14.20
N GLN A 77 -13.24 7.89 -15.34
CA GLN A 77 -13.93 7.02 -16.30
C GLN A 77 -13.00 5.96 -16.89
N LEU A 78 -11.77 6.35 -17.26
CA LEU A 78 -10.74 5.44 -17.76
C LEU A 78 -10.44 4.36 -16.72
N LEU A 79 -10.10 4.75 -15.49
CA LEU A 79 -9.79 3.81 -14.41
C LEU A 79 -10.96 2.86 -14.12
N TYR A 80 -12.19 3.37 -14.08
CA TYR A 80 -13.38 2.55 -13.84
C TYR A 80 -13.64 1.57 -15.00
N GLY A 81 -13.52 2.03 -16.25
CA GLY A 81 -13.81 1.23 -17.44
C GLY A 81 -12.76 0.14 -17.73
N THR A 82 -11.50 0.36 -17.36
CA THR A 82 -10.40 -0.59 -17.61
C THR A 82 -9.99 -1.39 -16.38
N GLY A 83 -10.38 -0.97 -15.18
CA GLY A 83 -9.96 -1.59 -13.92
C GLY A 83 -8.49 -1.35 -13.56
N MET A 84 -7.84 -0.36 -14.20
CA MET A 84 -6.45 -0.01 -13.95
C MET A 84 -6.23 0.51 -12.54
N ARG A 85 -5.03 0.28 -12.01
CA ARG A 85 -4.55 0.97 -10.81
C ARG A 85 -4.24 2.41 -11.15
N ILE A 86 -4.38 3.31 -10.18
CA ILE A 86 -4.08 4.73 -10.34
C ILE A 86 -2.66 4.94 -10.90
N SER A 87 -1.67 4.19 -10.41
CA SER A 87 -0.28 4.28 -10.90
C SER A 87 -0.12 3.90 -12.37
N GLU A 88 -0.90 2.93 -12.85
CA GLU A 88 -0.88 2.51 -14.26
C GLU A 88 -1.51 3.60 -15.13
N GLY A 89 -2.66 4.15 -14.71
CA GLY A 89 -3.30 5.26 -15.41
C GLY A 89 -2.43 6.52 -15.47
N LEU A 90 -1.73 6.86 -14.38
CA LEU A 90 -0.82 8.02 -14.36
C LEU A 90 0.43 7.84 -15.23
N GLN A 91 0.76 6.61 -15.61
CA GLN A 91 1.90 6.28 -16.46
C GLN A 91 1.50 6.02 -17.92
N LEU A 92 0.22 6.16 -18.26
CA LEU A 92 -0.31 5.91 -19.60
C LEU A 92 0.33 6.87 -20.61
N ARG A 93 0.77 6.30 -21.73
CA ARG A 93 1.35 7.01 -22.87
C ARG A 93 0.40 6.94 -24.05
N VAL A 94 0.51 7.91 -24.95
CA VAL A 94 -0.35 7.99 -26.16
C VAL A 94 -0.27 6.74 -27.06
N LYS A 95 0.80 5.94 -26.95
CA LYS A 95 1.02 4.74 -27.75
C LYS A 95 0.81 3.43 -26.98
N ASP A 96 0.38 3.51 -25.73
CA ASP A 96 -0.05 2.33 -24.97
C ASP A 96 -1.44 1.90 -25.45
#